data_AF-A0A955ZCV3-F1
#
_entry.id   AF-A0A955ZCV3-F1
#
_cell.length_a   1.000
_cell.length_b   1.000
_cell.length_c   1.000
_cell.angle_alpha   90.00
_cell.angle_beta   90.00
_cell.angle_gamma   90.00
#
_symmetry.space_group_name_H-M   'P 1'
#
loop_
_entity.id
_entity.type
_entity.pdbx_description
1 polymer ?
#
loop_
_entity_poly.entity_id
_entity_poly.type
_entity_poly.pdbx_seq_one_letter_code
_entity_poly.pdbx_strand_id
1 'polypeptide(L)'
;MLGRLALGALALSLSLLGCASPADSDDDGVEATAEALTEEPGYEPTRLHSKLSADIVAGLKAVAARSGGDRHRFIKVGDSITYSTSFLDCLDRATVADAQLEETRAWFDTGSWQRRSKASTVGWHTNQPLAGSPAPLDTEIAEMQPVIAVVMLGTNDNYVGTDRTYRRNLSKLVDRLLERDVIPILSTIPQRAQSGPNANIPRMNAIVRSVAAGERIDAAGRLVARASTRIPLMDFHLALEDVPRHGLAGDGVHPNVSSRGACDFGADGMTHGYNVRTRLALEAIDRVKRVVLDGTSDPE
;
A
#
# COMPACT_ATOMS: atom_id res chain seq x y z
N MET A 1 -68.27 -5.09 -74.11
CA MET A 1 -69.61 -5.57 -73.69
C MET A 1 -69.46 -7.06 -73.39
N LEU A 2 -69.80 -7.46 -72.15
CA LEU A 2 -69.99 -8.83 -71.66
C LEU A 2 -68.73 -9.73 -71.68
N GLY A 3 -68.44 -10.54 -70.67
CA GLY A 3 -69.21 -10.97 -69.50
C GLY A 3 -68.43 -12.13 -68.88
N ARG A 4 -68.37 -12.13 -67.55
CA ARG A 4 -67.49 -12.91 -66.68
C ARG A 4 -67.66 -14.44 -66.78
N LEU A 5 -66.59 -15.17 -66.43
CA LEU A 5 -66.69 -16.45 -65.72
C LEU A 5 -65.59 -16.58 -64.66
N ALA A 6 -66.05 -17.04 -63.50
CA ALA A 6 -65.42 -17.18 -62.20
C ALA A 6 -64.84 -18.61 -62.07
N LEU A 7 -64.14 -19.09 -61.02
CA LEU A 7 -63.79 -18.61 -59.68
C LEU A 7 -62.74 -19.61 -59.13
N GLY A 8 -61.87 -19.13 -58.24
CA GLY A 8 -61.37 -19.89 -57.06
C GLY A 8 -60.09 -20.72 -57.25
N ALA A 9 -59.11 -20.71 -56.35
CA ALA A 9 -58.88 -19.92 -55.14
C ALA A 9 -57.40 -20.04 -54.71
N LEU A 10 -56.84 -18.91 -54.24
CA LEU A 10 -55.87 -18.66 -53.16
C LEU A 10 -54.79 -19.72 -52.82
N ALA A 11 -53.52 -19.40 -52.51
CA ALA A 11 -52.77 -18.15 -52.29
C ALA A 11 -51.27 -18.57 -52.27
N LEU A 12 -50.35 -18.02 -53.07
CA LEU A 12 -49.47 -16.84 -52.84
C LEU A 12 -49.19 -16.53 -51.36
N SER A 13 -47.98 -16.25 -50.89
CA SER A 13 -46.82 -15.52 -51.45
C SER A 13 -45.79 -15.40 -50.30
N LEU A 14 -44.58 -14.85 -50.42
CA LEU A 14 -43.54 -14.66 -51.44
C LEU A 14 -42.46 -13.85 -50.69
N SER A 15 -41.21 -14.12 -51.04
CA SER A 15 -39.95 -13.51 -50.63
C SER A 15 -39.84 -11.99 -50.87
N LEU A 16 -38.86 -11.35 -50.23
CA LEU A 16 -38.19 -10.11 -50.70
C LEU A 16 -36.67 -10.27 -50.44
N LEU A 17 -35.82 -10.33 -51.49
CA LEU A 17 -34.96 -9.26 -52.04
C LEU A 17 -33.88 -8.77 -51.03
N GLY A 18 -32.58 -8.68 -51.28
CA GLY A 18 -31.75 -8.73 -52.49
C GLY A 18 -30.69 -7.60 -52.49
N CYS A 19 -29.40 -7.96 -52.36
CA CYS A 19 -28.14 -7.32 -52.85
C CYS A 19 -27.66 -5.90 -52.42
N ALA A 20 -26.40 -5.80 -51.91
CA ALA A 20 -25.25 -5.01 -52.44
C ALA A 20 -24.14 -4.72 -51.37
N SER A 21 -22.86 -4.69 -51.80
CA SER A 21 -21.59 -4.71 -51.02
C SER A 21 -21.10 -3.34 -50.44
N PRO A 22 -19.81 -3.19 -50.04
CA PRO A 22 -19.24 -3.31 -48.69
C PRO A 22 -18.83 -1.95 -48.07
N ALA A 23 -18.69 -1.88 -46.74
CA ALA A 23 -18.01 -0.77 -46.08
C ALA A 23 -17.10 -1.31 -44.97
N ASP A 24 -15.83 -0.97 -45.09
CA ASP A 24 -14.79 -1.07 -44.07
C ASP A 24 -15.27 -0.47 -42.74
N SER A 25 -15.06 -1.23 -41.67
CA SER A 25 -14.67 -0.66 -40.39
C SER A 25 -13.87 -1.71 -39.65
N ASP A 26 -12.56 -1.50 -39.58
CA ASP A 26 -11.65 -2.18 -38.69
C ASP A 26 -12.18 -2.08 -37.25
N ASP A 27 -12.77 -3.17 -36.76
CA ASP A 27 -13.02 -3.42 -35.35
C ASP A 27 -11.91 -4.35 -34.87
N ASP A 28 -10.74 -3.77 -34.59
CA ASP A 28 -9.68 -4.43 -33.82
C ASP A 28 -10.15 -4.56 -32.37
N GLY A 29 -11.06 -5.51 -32.16
CA GLY A 29 -11.34 -6.11 -30.87
C GLY A 29 -10.11 -6.86 -30.40
N VAL A 30 -9.17 -6.14 -29.78
CA VAL A 30 -8.09 -6.76 -29.02
C VAL A 30 -8.72 -7.35 -27.76
N GLU A 31 -9.13 -8.61 -27.90
CA GLU A 31 -9.43 -9.51 -26.81
C GLU A 31 -8.19 -9.55 -25.92
N ALA A 32 -8.26 -8.89 -24.75
CA ALA A 32 -7.21 -8.92 -23.75
C ALA A 32 -7.12 -10.35 -23.22
N THR A 33 -6.25 -11.15 -23.82
CA THR A 33 -5.85 -12.43 -23.27
C THR A 33 -5.23 -12.15 -21.90
N ALA A 34 -5.93 -12.62 -20.87
CA ALA A 34 -5.40 -12.72 -19.53
C ALA A 34 -4.22 -13.69 -19.59
N GLU A 35 -3.04 -13.19 -19.92
CA GLU A 35 -1.79 -13.91 -19.67
C GLU A 35 -1.74 -14.16 -18.17
N ALA A 36 -1.88 -15.44 -17.84
CA ALA A 36 -1.79 -15.97 -16.50
C ALA A 36 -0.51 -15.43 -15.86
N LEU A 37 -0.68 -14.58 -14.85
CA LEU A 37 0.35 -14.28 -13.89
C LEU A 37 0.84 -15.62 -13.34
N THR A 38 2.09 -15.97 -13.62
CA THR A 38 2.77 -17.00 -12.84
C THR A 38 2.79 -16.48 -11.40
N GLU A 39 1.91 -17.03 -10.57
CA GLU A 39 1.80 -16.82 -9.14
C GLU A 39 3.12 -17.22 -8.46
N GLU A 40 4.11 -16.35 -8.47
CA GLU A 40 4.94 -16.21 -7.27
C GLU A 40 4.14 -15.25 -6.39
N PRO A 41 3.40 -15.74 -5.38
CA PRO A 41 2.49 -14.89 -4.66
C PRO A 41 3.27 -13.74 -4.02
N GLY A 42 2.65 -12.56 -4.04
CA GLY A 42 3.09 -11.46 -3.19
C GLY A 42 3.18 -11.89 -1.73
N TYR A 43 3.61 -11.01 -0.83
CA TYR A 43 3.67 -11.38 0.58
C TYR A 43 2.30 -11.85 1.08
N GLU A 44 2.22 -13.11 1.49
CA GLU A 44 0.99 -13.76 1.95
C GLU A 44 0.50 -13.13 3.28
N PRO A 45 -0.82 -12.99 3.49
CA PRO A 45 -1.41 -12.40 4.69
C PRO A 45 -1.41 -13.38 5.88
N THR A 46 -0.29 -14.05 6.13
CA THR A 46 -0.14 -15.07 7.20
C THR A 46 0.89 -14.68 8.25
N ARG A 47 1.58 -13.54 8.07
CA ARG A 47 2.61 -13.04 8.97
C ARG A 47 2.45 -11.54 9.16
N LEU A 48 2.71 -11.07 10.38
CA LEU A 48 2.69 -9.65 10.70
C LEU A 48 3.80 -8.87 10.00
N HIS A 49 4.91 -9.53 9.69
CA HIS A 49 5.98 -8.93 8.92
C HIS A 49 6.43 -9.85 7.79
N SER A 50 6.79 -9.28 6.65
CA SER A 50 7.39 -10.04 5.55
C SER A 50 8.73 -10.65 5.99
N LYS A 51 9.07 -11.82 5.44
CA LYS A 51 10.41 -12.38 5.56
C LYS A 51 11.42 -11.45 4.90
N LEU A 52 12.57 -11.25 5.53
CA LEU A 52 13.70 -10.55 4.93
C LEU A 52 14.69 -11.61 4.42
N SER A 53 14.37 -12.21 3.27
CA SER A 53 15.26 -13.19 2.63
C SER A 53 16.60 -12.56 2.27
N ALA A 54 17.63 -13.39 2.10
CA ALA A 54 19.00 -12.93 1.84
C ALA A 54 19.10 -11.95 0.66
N ASP A 55 18.32 -12.17 -0.40
CA ASP A 55 18.28 -11.30 -1.58
C ASP A 55 17.58 -9.96 -1.30
N ILE A 56 16.50 -9.95 -0.50
CA ILE A 56 15.85 -8.71 -0.04
C ILE A 56 16.86 -7.92 0.80
N VAL A 57 17.49 -8.55 1.78
CA VAL A 57 18.50 -7.91 2.64
C VAL A 57 19.66 -7.36 1.80
N ALA A 58 20.14 -8.10 0.80
CA ALA A 58 21.19 -7.63 -0.11
C ALA A 58 20.74 -6.39 -0.91
N GLY A 59 19.51 -6.38 -1.43
CA GLY A 59 18.94 -5.22 -2.11
C GLY A 59 18.83 -3.99 -1.20
N LEU A 60 18.33 -4.17 0.03
CA LEU A 60 18.23 -3.09 1.01
C LEU A 60 19.61 -2.56 1.45
N LYS A 61 20.60 -3.44 1.63
CA LYS A 61 21.99 -3.05 1.90
C LYS A 61 22.57 -2.23 0.75
N ALA A 62 22.26 -2.59 -0.50
CA ALA A 62 22.70 -1.80 -1.66
C ALA A 62 22.05 -0.41 -1.70
N VAL A 63 20.80 -0.26 -1.26
CA VAL A 63 20.15 1.05 -1.09
C VAL A 63 20.85 1.85 0.03
N ALA A 64 21.01 1.26 1.21
CA ALA A 64 21.67 1.91 2.34
C ALA A 64 23.12 2.33 2.03
N ALA A 65 23.87 1.52 1.26
CA ALA A 65 25.25 1.81 0.89
C ALA A 65 25.39 3.01 -0.06
N ARG A 66 24.35 3.34 -0.84
CA ARG A 66 24.30 4.54 -1.69
C ARG A 66 23.78 5.76 -0.93
N SER A 67 23.03 5.54 0.15
CA SER A 67 22.41 6.61 0.92
C SER A 67 23.45 7.52 1.58
N GLY A 68 23.35 8.82 1.30
CA GLY A 68 24.04 9.86 2.05
C GLY A 68 23.24 10.35 3.28
N GLY A 69 22.16 9.64 3.64
CA GLY A 69 21.30 9.99 4.77
C GLY A 69 21.91 9.70 6.13
N ASP A 70 21.37 10.34 7.16
CA ASP A 70 21.65 10.05 8.55
C ASP A 70 21.04 8.69 8.94
N ARG A 71 21.91 7.72 9.26
CA ARG A 71 21.52 6.35 9.65
C ARG A 71 20.68 6.29 10.94
N HIS A 72 20.61 7.39 11.68
CA HIS A 72 19.78 7.54 12.88
C HIS A 72 18.43 8.19 12.60
N ARG A 73 18.06 8.43 11.33
CA ARG A 73 16.79 9.08 10.98
C ARG A 73 15.94 8.24 10.04
N PHE A 74 14.66 8.19 10.37
CA PHE A 74 13.60 7.74 9.48
C PHE A 74 12.52 8.82 9.32
N ILE A 75 11.68 8.67 8.29
CA ILE A 75 10.50 9.51 8.05
C ILE A 75 9.21 8.69 8.02
N LYS A 76 8.08 9.36 8.21
CA LYS A 76 6.73 8.80 8.15
C LYS A 76 6.05 9.32 6.89
N VAL A 77 5.39 8.48 6.11
CA VAL A 77 4.66 8.90 4.90
C VAL A 77 3.24 8.36 4.98
N GLY A 78 2.22 9.21 4.84
CA GLY A 78 0.85 8.69 4.94
C GLY A 78 -0.31 9.67 4.98
N ASP A 79 -1.47 9.12 5.34
CA ASP A 79 -2.74 9.84 5.46
C ASP A 79 -3.01 10.29 6.92
N SER A 80 -4.28 10.49 7.29
CA SER A 80 -4.69 10.91 8.64
C SER A 80 -4.23 9.97 9.74
N ILE A 81 -4.10 8.67 9.46
CA ILE A 81 -3.70 7.70 10.48
C ILE A 81 -2.19 7.80 10.74
N THR A 82 -1.39 8.08 9.71
CA THR A 82 0.04 8.37 9.88
C THR A 82 0.27 9.79 10.44
N TYR A 83 -0.57 10.74 10.05
CA TYR A 83 -0.56 12.11 10.57
C TYR A 83 -1.08 12.18 12.01
N SER A 84 -1.62 11.13 12.63
CA SER A 84 -2.05 11.23 14.03
C SER A 84 -0.85 11.35 14.98
N THR A 85 -0.95 12.17 16.03
CA THR A 85 0.04 12.19 17.13
C THR A 85 -0.03 10.92 17.98
N SER A 86 -1.00 10.04 17.73
CA SER A 86 -1.04 8.71 18.34
C SER A 86 -0.17 7.69 17.62
N PHE A 87 0.51 8.06 16.52
CA PHE A 87 1.43 7.17 15.81
C PHE A 87 2.88 7.57 16.05
N LEU A 88 3.64 6.72 16.74
CA LEU A 88 5.09 6.85 17.03
C LEU A 88 5.53 8.06 17.88
N ASP A 89 4.77 9.14 17.98
CA ASP A 89 5.21 10.37 18.68
C ASP A 89 5.60 10.11 20.14
N CYS A 90 4.93 9.19 20.83
CA CYS A 90 5.24 8.87 22.22
C CYS A 90 6.62 8.23 22.44
N LEU A 91 7.23 7.62 21.41
CA LEU A 91 8.55 6.97 21.50
C LEU A 91 9.71 7.97 21.64
N ASP A 92 9.45 9.26 21.42
CA ASP A 92 10.39 10.34 21.72
C ASP A 92 10.67 10.45 23.23
N ARG A 93 9.77 9.96 24.08
CA ARG A 93 9.86 10.11 25.55
C ARG A 93 9.61 8.84 26.34
N ALA A 94 8.84 7.91 25.78
CA ALA A 94 8.52 6.66 26.43
C ALA A 94 9.74 5.73 26.45
N THR A 95 9.87 4.95 27.52
CA THR A 95 10.76 3.79 27.56
C THR A 95 9.97 2.54 27.19
N VAL A 96 10.57 1.68 26.38
CA VAL A 96 10.03 0.39 25.97
C VAL A 96 10.60 -0.69 26.88
N ALA A 97 9.73 -1.57 27.40
CA ALA A 97 10.17 -2.61 28.35
C ALA A 97 11.01 -3.73 27.67
N ASP A 98 10.76 -3.97 26.39
CA ASP A 98 11.58 -4.87 25.57
C ASP A 98 12.94 -4.20 25.29
N ALA A 99 14.02 -4.82 25.77
CA ALA A 99 15.35 -4.25 25.71
C ALA A 99 15.87 -4.02 24.28
N GLN A 100 15.49 -4.91 23.35
CA GLN A 100 15.92 -4.80 21.95
C GLN A 100 15.16 -3.66 21.25
N LEU A 101 13.84 -3.59 21.46
CA LEU A 101 13.04 -2.49 20.92
C LEU A 101 13.41 -1.14 21.57
N GLU A 102 13.82 -1.12 22.84
CA GLU A 102 14.35 0.09 23.49
C GLU A 102 15.68 0.53 22.89
N GLU A 103 16.58 -0.40 22.54
CA GLU A 103 17.81 -0.05 21.82
C GLU A 103 17.50 0.62 20.48
N THR A 104 16.56 0.05 19.73
CA THR A 104 16.08 0.64 18.47
C THR A 104 15.39 1.99 18.70
N ARG A 105 14.59 2.13 19.76
CA ARG A 105 13.98 3.42 20.14
C ARG A 105 15.06 4.49 20.36
N ALA A 106 16.07 4.19 21.17
CA ALA A 106 17.18 5.08 21.47
C ALA A 106 18.04 5.40 20.23
N TRP A 107 18.22 4.44 19.32
CA TRP A 107 18.98 4.64 18.08
C TRP A 107 18.43 5.78 17.21
N PHE A 108 17.10 5.92 17.15
CA PHE A 108 16.41 6.94 16.36
C PHE A 108 15.94 8.14 17.20
N ASP A 109 16.49 8.33 18.40
CA ASP A 109 16.20 9.46 19.30
C ASP A 109 16.86 10.76 18.82
N THR A 110 16.69 11.04 17.53
CA THR A 110 17.25 12.20 16.81
C THR A 110 16.13 13.01 16.15
N GLY A 111 14.90 12.89 16.67
CA GLY A 111 13.73 13.64 16.22
C GLY A 111 12.81 12.93 15.22
N SER A 112 13.05 11.66 14.86
CA SER A 112 12.15 10.94 13.94
C SER A 112 10.80 10.58 14.58
N TRP A 113 10.79 10.23 15.88
CA TRP A 113 9.60 9.75 16.59
C TRP A 113 8.46 10.77 16.60
N GLN A 114 8.67 11.96 17.16
CA GLN A 114 7.64 13.01 17.27
C GLN A 114 7.49 13.91 16.03
N ARG A 115 8.32 13.72 14.98
CA ARG A 115 8.28 14.60 13.81
C ARG A 115 6.95 14.53 13.09
N ARG A 116 6.37 15.70 12.85
CA ARG A 116 5.22 15.90 11.95
C ARG A 116 5.72 15.93 10.52
N SER A 117 5.64 14.79 9.85
CA SER A 117 6.17 14.65 8.48
C SER A 117 5.41 15.51 7.48
N LYS A 118 6.15 16.21 6.61
CA LYS A 118 5.59 16.94 5.47
C LYS A 118 5.01 16.01 4.41
N ALA A 119 5.41 14.74 4.42
CA ALA A 119 4.88 13.69 3.55
C ALA A 119 3.67 12.96 4.17
N SER A 120 3.01 13.57 5.17
CA SER A 120 1.78 13.05 5.74
C SER A 120 0.74 14.13 6.01
N THR A 121 -0.53 13.89 5.69
CA THR A 121 -1.62 14.84 5.96
C THR A 121 -2.98 14.12 5.95
N VAL A 122 -3.95 14.69 6.68
CA VAL A 122 -5.33 14.20 6.72
C VAL A 122 -5.95 14.13 5.32
N GLY A 123 -6.63 13.02 5.02
CA GLY A 123 -7.39 12.83 3.78
C GLY A 123 -6.55 12.61 2.53
N TRP A 124 -5.23 12.42 2.66
CA TRP A 124 -4.38 12.14 1.49
C TRP A 124 -4.63 10.74 0.91
N HIS A 125 -4.75 10.72 -0.41
CA HIS A 125 -4.59 9.57 -1.28
C HIS A 125 -3.10 9.38 -1.61
N THR A 126 -2.81 8.33 -2.39
CA THR A 126 -1.44 7.90 -2.63
C THR A 126 -0.65 8.82 -3.58
N ASN A 127 -1.29 9.71 -4.31
CA ASN A 127 -0.63 10.66 -5.21
C ASN A 127 -0.18 11.96 -4.52
N GLN A 128 -0.80 12.40 -3.43
CA GLN A 128 -0.48 13.71 -2.83
C GLN A 128 0.96 13.86 -2.33
N PRO A 129 1.63 12.86 -1.72
CA PRO A 129 3.03 13.02 -1.31
C PRO A 129 3.99 13.33 -2.47
N LEU A 130 3.60 12.97 -3.70
CA LEU A 130 4.38 13.16 -4.93
C LEU A 130 3.95 14.41 -5.72
N ALA A 131 2.93 15.13 -5.28
CA ALA A 131 2.38 16.26 -6.01
C ALA A 131 3.18 17.55 -5.78
N GLY A 132 3.33 18.38 -6.82
CA GLY A 132 3.98 19.69 -6.73
C GLY A 132 5.49 19.68 -6.97
N SER A 133 6.11 20.85 -6.85
CA SER A 133 7.56 21.06 -6.99
C SER A 133 8.05 22.15 -6.03
N PRO A 134 8.85 21.82 -5.01
CA PRO A 134 9.23 20.46 -4.62
C PRO A 134 8.01 19.66 -4.12
N ALA A 135 8.00 18.34 -4.34
CA ALA A 135 6.96 17.50 -3.76
C ALA A 135 7.11 17.42 -2.23
N PRO A 136 6.03 17.20 -1.46
CA PRO A 136 6.11 17.07 -0.01
C PRO A 136 7.06 15.96 0.45
N LEU A 137 7.06 14.81 -0.25
CA LEU A 137 8.01 13.73 0.01
C LEU A 137 9.46 14.17 -0.16
N ASP A 138 9.77 14.87 -1.26
CA ASP A 138 11.14 15.34 -1.51
C ASP A 138 11.58 16.38 -0.48
N THR A 139 10.66 17.24 -0.04
CA THR A 139 10.92 18.24 1.01
C THR A 139 11.23 17.55 2.34
N GLU A 140 10.46 16.54 2.71
CA GLU A 140 10.67 15.74 3.93
C GLU A 140 12.03 15.02 3.89
N ILE A 141 12.37 14.39 2.76
CA ILE A 141 13.66 13.72 2.56
C ILE A 141 14.81 14.73 2.64
N ALA A 142 14.68 15.90 2.03
CA ALA A 142 15.73 16.92 2.05
C ALA A 142 15.99 17.46 3.47
N GLU A 143 14.94 17.63 4.28
CA GLU A 143 15.08 18.15 5.65
C GLU A 143 15.57 17.11 6.65
N MET A 144 15.10 15.87 6.51
CA MET A 144 15.43 14.82 7.46
C MET A 144 16.67 14.02 7.08
N GLN A 145 17.01 13.97 5.78
CA GLN A 145 18.04 13.09 5.24
C GLN A 145 17.91 11.65 5.78
N PRO A 146 16.74 10.99 5.69
CA PRO A 146 16.51 9.71 6.34
C PRO A 146 17.12 8.53 5.57
N VAL A 147 17.31 7.40 6.27
CA VAL A 147 17.65 6.12 5.64
C VAL A 147 16.45 5.18 5.51
N ILE A 148 15.39 5.39 6.31
CA ILE A 148 14.17 4.57 6.31
C ILE A 148 12.94 5.47 6.14
N ALA A 149 11.92 4.98 5.45
CA ALA A 149 10.58 5.58 5.40
C ALA A 149 9.51 4.56 5.75
N VAL A 150 8.71 4.81 6.79
CA VAL A 150 7.54 4.00 7.13
C VAL A 150 6.32 4.57 6.40
N VAL A 151 5.71 3.78 5.54
CA VAL A 151 4.68 4.23 4.59
C VAL A 151 3.36 3.53 4.86
N MET A 152 2.29 4.31 5.05
CA MET A 152 0.93 3.79 5.00
C MET A 152 -0.01 4.78 4.29
N LEU A 153 -0.50 4.38 3.13
CA LEU A 153 -1.47 5.09 2.29
C LEU A 153 -2.46 4.10 1.69
N GLY A 154 -3.65 4.58 1.37
CA GLY A 154 -4.69 3.77 0.72
C GLY A 154 -6.04 3.79 1.43
N THR A 155 -6.11 4.31 2.67
CA THR A 155 -7.38 4.41 3.40
C THR A 155 -8.39 5.32 2.68
N ASN A 156 -7.89 6.29 1.92
CA ASN A 156 -8.66 7.18 1.06
C ASN A 156 -8.69 6.72 -0.39
N ASP A 157 -7.91 5.72 -0.82
CA ASP A 157 -7.91 5.22 -2.21
C ASP A 157 -8.89 4.05 -2.43
N ASN A 158 -9.56 3.57 -1.38
CA ASN A 158 -10.27 2.29 -1.29
C ASN A 158 -11.64 2.20 -2.00
N TYR A 159 -11.84 2.98 -3.06
CA TYR A 159 -13.03 2.98 -3.90
C TYR A 159 -13.00 1.83 -4.92
N VAL A 160 -14.15 1.31 -5.33
CA VAL A 160 -14.24 0.38 -6.47
C VAL A 160 -13.71 1.04 -7.75
N GLY A 161 -12.83 0.35 -8.47
CA GLY A 161 -12.29 0.81 -9.75
C GLY A 161 -11.01 1.65 -9.66
N THR A 162 -10.49 1.93 -8.47
CA THR A 162 -9.24 2.69 -8.30
C THR A 162 -7.99 1.82 -8.28
N ASP A 163 -8.12 0.49 -8.22
CA ASP A 163 -7.04 -0.50 -8.08
C ASP A 163 -5.78 -0.17 -8.90
N ARG A 164 -5.96 0.05 -10.21
CA ARG A 164 -4.85 0.32 -11.13
C ARG A 164 -4.19 1.67 -10.83
N THR A 165 -4.97 2.67 -10.47
CA THR A 165 -4.47 4.00 -10.10
C THR A 165 -3.76 3.96 -8.73
N TYR A 166 -4.33 3.29 -7.74
CA TYR A 166 -3.71 3.08 -6.44
C TYR A 166 -2.38 2.34 -6.57
N ARG A 167 -2.36 1.20 -7.28
CA ARG A 167 -1.14 0.44 -7.56
C ARG A 167 -0.07 1.30 -8.21
N ARG A 168 -0.43 2.05 -9.26
CA ARG A 168 0.51 2.92 -9.99
C ARG A 168 1.09 3.99 -9.09
N ASN A 169 0.26 4.65 -8.28
CA ASN A 169 0.70 5.73 -7.40
C ASN A 169 1.57 5.18 -6.25
N LEU A 170 1.18 4.06 -5.64
CA LEU A 170 1.98 3.41 -4.59
C LEU A 170 3.33 2.94 -5.13
N SER A 171 3.34 2.36 -6.34
CA SER A 171 4.56 1.99 -7.06
C SER A 171 5.49 3.19 -7.24
N LYS A 172 4.98 4.31 -7.78
CA LYS A 172 5.75 5.54 -7.95
C LYS A 172 6.30 6.09 -6.63
N LEU A 173 5.54 5.97 -5.54
CA LEU A 173 5.98 6.43 -4.23
C LEU A 173 7.14 5.58 -3.70
N VAL A 174 7.04 4.26 -3.83
CA VAL A 174 8.12 3.32 -3.49
C VAL A 174 9.35 3.57 -4.36
N ASP A 175 9.17 3.68 -5.67
CA ASP A 175 10.27 3.88 -6.61
C ASP A 175 10.97 5.23 -6.32
N ARG A 176 10.20 6.29 -6.04
CA ARG A 176 10.75 7.59 -5.60
C ARG A 176 11.57 7.49 -4.33
N LEU A 177 11.16 6.70 -3.33
CA LEU A 177 11.95 6.49 -2.11
C LEU A 177 13.26 5.76 -2.43
N LEU A 178 13.20 4.68 -3.21
CA LEU A 178 14.39 3.91 -3.61
C LEU A 178 15.37 4.72 -4.47
N GLU A 179 14.86 5.56 -5.39
CA GLU A 179 15.65 6.51 -6.19
C GLU A 179 16.34 7.59 -5.35
N ARG A 180 15.80 7.88 -4.16
CA ARG A 180 16.40 8.79 -3.19
C ARG A 180 17.26 8.06 -2.14
N ASP A 181 17.54 6.78 -2.38
CA ASP A 181 18.30 5.90 -1.50
C ASP A 181 17.72 5.85 -0.06
N VAL A 182 16.39 5.85 0.04
CA VAL A 182 15.63 5.66 1.29
C VAL A 182 14.93 4.31 1.25
N ILE A 183 15.10 3.50 2.29
CA ILE A 183 14.48 2.17 2.40
C ILE A 183 13.01 2.31 2.82
N PRO A 184 12.03 1.96 1.96
CA PRO A 184 10.63 1.96 2.34
C PRO A 184 10.27 0.71 3.16
N ILE A 185 9.46 0.89 4.20
CA ILE A 185 8.72 -0.17 4.89
C ILE A 185 7.25 0.10 4.62
N LEU A 186 6.59 -0.77 3.85
CA LEU A 186 5.15 -0.61 3.57
C LEU A 186 4.30 -1.17 4.71
N SER A 187 3.19 -0.52 4.98
CA SER A 187 2.15 -1.03 5.87
C SER A 187 0.87 -1.29 5.08
N THR A 188 0.20 -2.41 5.36
CA THR A 188 -1.22 -2.56 4.97
C THR A 188 -2.08 -1.52 5.71
N ILE A 189 -3.27 -1.23 5.19
CA ILE A 189 -4.24 -0.30 5.79
C ILE A 189 -5.20 -1.06 6.72
N PRO A 190 -5.65 -0.44 7.84
CA PRO A 190 -6.55 -1.10 8.77
C PRO A 190 -7.94 -1.34 8.17
N GLN A 191 -8.73 -2.18 8.84
CA GLN A 191 -10.14 -2.35 8.54
C GLN A 191 -10.89 -1.01 8.70
N ARG A 192 -12.04 -0.86 8.03
CA ARG A 192 -13.01 0.22 8.31
C ARG A 192 -14.37 -0.40 8.60
N ALA A 193 -15.16 0.26 9.46
CA ALA A 193 -16.51 -0.19 9.80
C ALA A 193 -17.54 0.13 8.70
N GLN A 194 -17.26 1.09 7.82
CA GLN A 194 -18.14 1.47 6.73
C GLN A 194 -18.21 0.37 5.68
N SER A 195 -19.43 -0.02 5.29
CA SER A 195 -19.70 -0.91 4.16
C SER A 195 -20.08 -0.11 2.91
N GLY A 196 -19.78 -0.63 1.71
CA GLY A 196 -20.16 -0.02 0.43
C GLY A 196 -18.98 0.07 -0.55
N PRO A 197 -19.13 0.79 -1.69
CA PRO A 197 -18.08 0.88 -2.71
C PRO A 197 -16.79 1.57 -2.23
N ASN A 198 -16.78 2.16 -1.03
CA ASN A 198 -15.68 2.92 -0.41
C ASN A 198 -14.99 2.13 0.72
N ALA A 199 -14.95 0.81 0.60
CA ALA A 199 -14.47 -0.09 1.65
C ALA A 199 -13.74 -1.32 1.08
N ASN A 200 -13.06 -1.18 -0.06
CA ASN A 200 -12.36 -2.30 -0.69
C ASN A 200 -11.00 -2.62 -0.03
N ILE A 201 -10.99 -2.72 1.31
CA ILE A 201 -9.78 -2.92 2.13
C ILE A 201 -9.03 -4.20 1.73
N PRO A 202 -9.66 -5.38 1.54
CA PRO A 202 -8.94 -6.59 1.15
C PRO A 202 -8.18 -6.42 -0.17
N ARG A 203 -8.80 -5.77 -1.16
CA ARG A 203 -8.16 -5.52 -2.47
C ARG A 203 -7.03 -4.51 -2.38
N MET A 204 -7.20 -3.42 -1.63
CA MET A 204 -6.13 -2.45 -1.41
C MET A 204 -4.92 -3.12 -0.73
N ASN A 205 -5.16 -3.93 0.31
CA ASN A 205 -4.09 -4.64 1.00
C ASN A 205 -3.42 -5.72 0.13
N ALA A 206 -4.15 -6.38 -0.78
CA ALA A 206 -3.54 -7.23 -1.79
C ALA A 206 -2.60 -6.45 -2.72
N ILE A 207 -2.98 -5.23 -3.13
CA ILE A 207 -2.12 -4.34 -3.92
C ILE A 207 -0.88 -3.92 -3.12
N VAL A 208 -1.04 -3.53 -1.84
CA VAL A 208 0.11 -3.19 -0.97
C VAL A 208 1.09 -4.35 -0.89
N ARG A 209 0.61 -5.57 -0.63
CA ARG A 209 1.43 -6.78 -0.53
C ARG A 209 2.17 -7.08 -1.83
N SER A 210 1.50 -6.98 -2.98
CA SER A 210 2.15 -7.27 -4.26
C SER A 210 3.14 -6.16 -4.69
N VAL A 211 2.86 -4.88 -4.37
CA VAL A 211 3.86 -3.80 -4.53
C VAL A 211 5.06 -4.03 -3.60
N ALA A 212 4.85 -4.42 -2.34
CA ALA A 212 5.95 -4.74 -1.43
C ALA A 212 6.80 -5.93 -1.94
N ALA A 213 6.16 -6.91 -2.58
CA ALA A 213 6.80 -8.04 -3.25
C ALA A 213 7.42 -7.71 -4.62
N GLY A 214 7.50 -6.43 -4.99
CA GLY A 214 8.24 -5.97 -6.17
C GLY A 214 7.42 -5.89 -7.46
N GLU A 215 6.10 -6.13 -7.42
CA GLU A 215 5.26 -5.96 -8.61
C GLU A 215 5.00 -4.49 -8.93
N ARG A 216 5.20 -4.10 -10.19
CA ARG A 216 5.04 -2.73 -10.70
C ARG A 216 4.28 -2.74 -12.01
N ILE A 217 3.67 -1.61 -12.37
CA ILE A 217 3.17 -1.38 -13.73
C ILE A 217 4.33 -0.82 -14.56
N ASP A 218 4.72 -1.52 -15.64
CA ASP A 218 5.77 -1.06 -16.55
C ASP A 218 5.29 0.09 -17.48
N ALA A 219 6.21 0.62 -18.30
CA ALA A 219 5.89 1.71 -19.22
C ALA A 219 4.84 1.33 -20.28
N ALA A 220 4.70 0.04 -20.59
CA ALA A 220 3.67 -0.51 -21.48
C ALA A 220 2.33 -0.75 -20.76
N GLY A 221 2.26 -0.48 -19.45
CA GLY A 221 1.05 -0.64 -18.66
C GLY A 221 0.80 -2.06 -18.14
N ARG A 222 1.78 -2.96 -18.25
CA ARG A 222 1.71 -4.37 -17.81
C ARG A 222 2.19 -4.53 -16.38
N LEU A 223 1.61 -5.47 -15.65
CA LEU A 223 2.09 -5.85 -14.32
C LEU A 223 3.34 -6.74 -14.47
N VAL A 224 4.45 -6.34 -13.88
CA VAL A 224 5.72 -7.07 -13.93
C VAL A 224 6.34 -7.18 -12.54
N ALA A 225 6.88 -8.36 -12.21
CA ALA A 225 7.63 -8.56 -10.98
C ALA A 225 9.08 -8.06 -11.14
N ARG A 226 9.56 -7.29 -10.16
CA ARG A 226 10.93 -6.81 -10.09
C ARG A 226 11.53 -7.24 -8.75
N ALA A 227 12.17 -8.41 -8.72
CA ALA A 227 12.72 -8.98 -7.49
C ALA A 227 13.68 -8.03 -6.75
N SER A 228 14.41 -7.17 -7.48
CA SER A 228 15.32 -6.18 -6.92
C SER A 228 14.63 -4.98 -6.22
N THR A 229 13.32 -4.85 -6.33
CA THR A 229 12.53 -3.79 -5.66
C THR A 229 11.62 -4.34 -4.56
N ARG A 230 11.86 -5.58 -4.13
CA ARG A 230 11.23 -6.15 -2.94
C ARG A 230 11.67 -5.40 -1.69
N ILE A 231 10.70 -5.05 -0.87
CA ILE A 231 10.90 -4.20 0.31
C ILE A 231 10.14 -4.77 1.51
N PRO A 232 10.49 -4.40 2.74
CA PRO A 232 9.78 -4.86 3.93
C PRO A 232 8.29 -4.46 3.92
N LEU A 233 7.45 -5.36 4.44
CA LEU A 233 6.03 -5.12 4.72
C LEU A 233 5.74 -5.40 6.20
N MET A 234 4.96 -4.53 6.83
CA MET A 234 4.22 -4.80 8.08
C MET A 234 2.72 -4.92 7.79
N ASP A 235 2.10 -6.02 8.19
CA ASP A 235 0.69 -6.29 7.96
C ASP A 235 -0.17 -5.80 9.15
N PHE A 236 -0.42 -4.48 9.16
CA PHE A 236 -1.23 -3.84 10.17
C PHE A 236 -2.70 -4.27 10.16
N HIS A 237 -3.23 -4.62 8.97
CA HIS A 237 -4.58 -5.19 8.85
C HIS A 237 -4.70 -6.51 9.60
N LEU A 238 -3.76 -7.43 9.36
CA LEU A 238 -3.69 -8.72 10.05
C LEU A 238 -3.49 -8.54 11.56
N ALA A 239 -2.63 -7.60 11.97
CA ALA A 239 -2.36 -7.31 13.38
C ALA A 239 -3.59 -6.83 14.17
N LEU A 240 -4.65 -6.39 13.48
CA LEU A 240 -5.87 -5.89 14.09
C LEU A 240 -7.04 -6.88 14.06
N GLU A 241 -6.90 -8.05 13.43
CA GLU A 241 -8.03 -8.99 13.25
C GLU A 241 -8.68 -9.36 14.59
N ASP A 242 -7.87 -9.68 15.59
CA ASP A 242 -8.31 -10.09 16.94
C ASP A 242 -8.45 -8.93 17.94
N VAL A 243 -8.17 -7.70 17.50
CA VAL A 243 -8.29 -6.51 18.37
C VAL A 243 -9.76 -6.11 18.46
N PRO A 244 -10.31 -5.78 19.65
CA PRO A 244 -11.71 -5.38 19.78
C PRO A 244 -12.11 -4.27 18.78
N ARG A 245 -13.19 -4.50 18.03
CA ARG A 245 -13.65 -3.63 16.92
C ARG A 245 -12.57 -3.35 15.87
N HIS A 246 -11.66 -4.30 15.64
CA HIS A 246 -10.47 -4.15 14.80
C HIS A 246 -9.60 -2.95 15.18
N GLY A 247 -9.58 -2.61 16.48
CA GLY A 247 -8.85 -1.45 17.00
C GLY A 247 -9.38 -0.10 16.51
N LEU A 248 -10.64 -0.02 16.08
CA LEU A 248 -11.25 1.22 15.59
C LEU A 248 -11.87 2.08 16.70
N ALA A 249 -11.77 3.39 16.51
CA ALA A 249 -12.48 4.41 17.26
C ALA A 249 -13.97 4.47 16.84
N GLY A 250 -14.75 5.31 17.52
CA GLY A 250 -16.19 5.43 17.30
C GLY A 250 -16.59 5.91 15.91
N ASP A 251 -15.68 6.53 15.16
CA ASP A 251 -15.93 6.95 13.77
C ASP A 251 -15.83 5.79 12.76
N GLY A 252 -15.33 4.62 13.18
CA GLY A 252 -15.18 3.45 12.33
C GLY A 252 -14.13 3.59 11.23
N VAL A 253 -13.24 4.57 11.33
CA VAL A 253 -12.20 4.89 10.33
C VAL A 253 -10.82 4.94 10.95
N HIS A 254 -10.68 5.68 12.04
CA HIS A 254 -9.39 5.86 12.69
C HIS A 254 -9.18 4.81 13.78
N PRO A 255 -7.95 4.37 14.03
CA PRO A 255 -7.65 3.52 15.17
C PRO A 255 -7.97 4.22 16.49
N ASN A 256 -8.40 3.46 17.49
CA ASN A 256 -8.47 3.95 18.87
C ASN A 256 -7.07 3.92 19.52
N VAL A 257 -6.97 4.56 20.69
CA VAL A 257 -5.75 4.61 21.49
C VAL A 257 -6.08 4.33 22.95
N SER A 258 -5.19 3.65 23.65
CA SER A 258 -5.30 3.45 25.10
C SER A 258 -5.36 4.80 25.83
N SER A 259 -6.10 4.88 26.93
CA SER A 259 -6.10 6.06 27.80
C SER A 259 -4.72 6.35 28.41
N ARG A 260 -3.82 5.35 28.42
CA ARG A 260 -2.41 5.47 28.84
C ARG A 260 -1.47 5.87 27.68
N GLY A 261 -2.02 6.14 26.49
CA GLY A 261 -1.28 6.56 25.30
C GLY A 261 -0.86 5.41 24.39
N ALA A 262 -0.33 5.75 23.21
CA ALA A 262 -0.03 4.78 22.15
C ALA A 262 1.22 3.92 22.36
N CYS A 263 2.04 4.22 23.38
CA CYS A 263 3.23 3.44 23.75
C CYS A 263 2.97 2.49 24.93
N ASP A 264 1.72 2.35 25.35
CA ASP A 264 1.32 1.30 26.28
C ASP A 264 1.27 -0.03 25.52
N PHE A 265 2.31 -0.85 25.66
CA PHE A 265 2.41 -2.16 25.01
C PHE A 265 2.06 -3.33 25.94
N GLY A 266 1.48 -3.03 27.11
CA GLY A 266 0.91 -4.04 28.01
C GLY A 266 -0.38 -4.65 27.44
N ALA A 267 -0.91 -5.67 28.10
CA ALA A 267 -2.09 -6.41 27.65
C ALA A 267 -3.27 -5.48 27.26
N ASP A 268 -3.60 -4.51 28.13
CA ASP A 268 -4.68 -3.54 27.87
C ASP A 268 -4.37 -2.62 26.68
N GLY A 269 -3.13 -2.15 26.56
CA GLY A 269 -2.72 -1.28 25.49
C GLY A 269 -2.82 -1.98 24.13
N MET A 270 -2.43 -3.25 24.08
CA MET A 270 -2.48 -4.08 22.88
C MET A 270 -3.91 -4.43 22.41
N THR A 271 -4.96 -4.01 23.13
CA THR A 271 -6.34 -4.03 22.63
C THR A 271 -6.74 -2.76 21.86
N HIS A 272 -5.79 -1.88 21.55
CA HIS A 272 -6.03 -0.59 20.87
C HIS A 272 -5.21 -0.46 19.59
N GLY A 273 -5.81 0.10 18.53
CA GLY A 273 -5.23 0.05 17.20
C GLY A 273 -3.97 0.90 17.02
N TYR A 274 -3.88 2.10 17.61
CA TYR A 274 -2.64 2.89 17.57
C TYR A 274 -1.50 2.26 18.38
N ASN A 275 -1.82 1.56 19.46
CA ASN A 275 -0.84 0.85 20.27
C ASN A 275 -0.23 -0.32 19.48
N VAL A 276 -1.09 -1.13 18.86
CA VAL A 276 -0.68 -2.21 17.95
C VAL A 276 0.16 -1.66 16.81
N ARG A 277 -0.29 -0.58 16.16
CA ARG A 277 0.44 0.05 15.05
C ARG A 277 1.82 0.54 15.45
N THR A 278 1.91 1.21 16.60
CA THR A 278 3.16 1.80 17.11
C THR A 278 4.17 0.70 17.41
N ARG A 279 3.75 -0.36 18.09
CA ARG A 279 4.60 -1.54 18.35
C ARG A 279 5.04 -2.21 17.06
N LEU A 280 4.10 -2.49 16.15
CA LEU A 280 4.36 -3.15 14.88
C LEU A 280 5.35 -2.35 14.02
N ALA A 281 5.20 -1.02 13.95
CA ALA A 281 6.15 -0.18 13.24
C ALA A 281 7.54 -0.16 13.90
N LEU A 282 7.62 -0.14 15.24
CA LEU A 282 8.90 -0.22 15.96
C LEU A 282 9.61 -1.55 15.70
N GLU A 283 8.90 -2.67 15.70
CA GLU A 283 9.42 -3.99 15.35
C GLU A 283 9.92 -4.03 13.88
N ALA A 284 9.17 -3.45 12.94
CA ALA A 284 9.60 -3.41 11.54
C ALA A 284 10.86 -2.55 11.34
N ILE A 285 10.96 -1.41 12.03
CA ILE A 285 12.15 -0.56 12.03
C ILE A 285 13.33 -1.31 12.65
N ASP A 286 13.13 -2.00 13.79
CA ASP A 286 14.17 -2.80 14.45
C ASP A 286 14.74 -3.86 13.50
N ARG A 287 13.87 -4.62 12.84
CA ARG A 287 14.29 -5.67 11.90
C ARG A 287 15.14 -5.09 10.77
N VAL A 288 14.73 -3.98 10.16
CA VAL A 288 15.51 -3.33 9.09
C VAL A 288 16.81 -2.75 9.62
N LYS A 289 16.80 -2.05 10.77
CA LYS A 289 18.01 -1.51 11.43
C LYS A 289 19.02 -2.63 11.62
N ARG A 290 18.63 -3.72 12.27
CA ARG A 290 19.53 -4.82 12.62
C ARG A 290 20.15 -5.48 11.40
N VAL A 291 19.35 -5.81 10.38
CA VAL A 291 19.86 -6.59 9.24
C VAL A 291 20.55 -5.74 8.18
N VAL A 292 20.12 -4.49 8.01
CA VAL A 292 20.64 -3.60 6.96
C VAL A 292 21.66 -2.62 7.50
N LEU A 293 21.38 -1.98 8.63
CA LEU A 293 22.22 -0.93 9.18
C LEU A 293 23.32 -1.51 10.06
N ASP A 294 23.01 -2.40 11.01
CA ASP A 294 24.00 -2.96 11.94
C ASP A 294 24.72 -4.18 11.36
N GLY A 295 24.12 -4.84 10.36
CA GLY A 295 24.67 -6.03 9.71
C GLY A 295 24.52 -7.33 10.53
N THR A 296 23.63 -7.35 11.51
CA THR A 296 23.29 -8.54 12.31
C THR A 296 22.27 -9.43 11.58
N SER A 297 22.06 -10.69 12.01
CA SER A 297 21.10 -11.61 11.38
C SER A 297 19.64 -11.30 11.77
N ASP A 298 18.69 -11.53 10.85
CA ASP A 298 17.24 -11.50 11.18
C ASP A 298 16.95 -12.68 12.14
N PRO A 299 16.16 -12.52 13.22
CA PRO A 299 15.85 -13.60 14.14
C PRO A 299 14.66 -14.46 13.68
N GLU A 300 14.05 -14.16 12.51
CA GLU A 300 12.85 -14.82 11.97
C GLU A 300 13.03 -15.54 10.64
#